data_AF-A0A6P6LY43-F1
#
_entry.id   AF-A0A6P6LY43-F1
#
_cell.length_a   1.000
_cell.length_b   1.000
_cell.length_c   1.000
_cell.angle_alpha   90.00
_cell.angle_beta   90.00
_cell.angle_gamma   90.00
#
_symmetry.space_group_name_H-M   'P 1'
#
loop_
_entity.id
_entity.type
_entity.pdbx_description
1 polymer ?
#
loop_
_entity_poly.entity_id
_entity_poly.type
_entity_poly.pdbx_seq_one_letter_code
_entity_poly.pdbx_strand_id
1 'polypeptide(L)'
;MSSVLQGYRRLSVDIEAMRDMRREVRDKWKMILENLGFMAEAESLLTVSTSASCDRMRNAAVARSLLQTLHTETSIFNRKEAPPERYLFILDRLIYLDAAEDFVAKARRFYPPKDDDDDDEEDNTGRINLPLLLSRMNQNISGGEDEDEEGETTGPED
;
A
#
# COMPACT_ATOMS: atom_id res chain seq x y z
N MET A 1 -17.89 -37.52 12.89
CA MET A 1 -17.40 -37.12 11.55
C MET A 1 -17.43 -35.60 11.29
N SER A 2 -17.98 -34.76 12.17
CA SER A 2 -18.08 -33.30 11.95
C SER A 2 -16.82 -32.46 12.25
N SER A 3 -15.79 -33.02 12.88
CA SER A 3 -14.59 -32.24 13.28
C SER A 3 -13.65 -31.89 12.12
N VAL A 4 -13.63 -32.71 11.06
CA VAL A 4 -12.71 -32.54 9.93
C VAL A 4 -13.17 -31.39 9.03
N LEU A 5 -14.47 -31.30 8.73
CA LEU A 5 -15.07 -30.20 7.96
C LEU A 5 -14.93 -28.82 8.63
N GLN A 6 -14.91 -28.78 9.96
CA GLN A 6 -14.69 -27.54 10.71
C GLN A 6 -13.23 -27.06 10.61
N GLY A 7 -12.27 -28.01 10.66
CA GLY A 7 -10.85 -27.73 10.46
C GLY A 7 -10.55 -27.24 9.05
N TYR A 8 -11.10 -27.89 8.02
CA TYR A 8 -10.95 -27.44 6.63
C TYR A 8 -11.53 -26.04 6.40
N ARG A 9 -12.71 -25.72 6.96
CA ARG A 9 -13.27 -24.36 6.86
C ARG A 9 -12.39 -23.30 7.54
N ARG A 10 -11.84 -23.59 8.72
CA ARG A 10 -10.89 -22.70 9.41
C ARG A 10 -9.64 -22.47 8.57
N LEU A 11 -9.02 -23.55 8.07
CA LEU A 11 -7.86 -23.47 7.19
C LEU A 11 -8.13 -22.67 5.91
N SER A 12 -9.28 -22.84 5.27
CA SER A 12 -9.65 -22.06 4.07
C SER A 12 -9.82 -20.57 4.39
N VAL A 13 -10.46 -20.24 5.52
CA VAL A 13 -10.61 -18.85 5.98
C VAL A 13 -9.26 -18.23 6.32
N ASP A 14 -8.38 -18.98 7.02
CA ASP A 14 -7.03 -18.53 7.36
C ASP A 14 -6.17 -18.31 6.10
N ILE A 15 -6.29 -19.19 5.10
CA ILE A 15 -5.60 -19.04 3.80
C ILE A 15 -6.08 -17.78 3.08
N GLU A 16 -7.38 -17.52 3.06
CA GLU A 16 -7.93 -16.31 2.43
C GLU A 16 -7.44 -15.05 3.19
N ALA A 17 -7.50 -15.06 4.52
CA ALA A 17 -7.00 -13.97 5.35
C ALA A 17 -5.49 -13.68 5.12
N MET A 18 -4.67 -14.73 4.96
CA MET A 18 -3.25 -14.56 4.60
C MET A 18 -3.03 -13.99 3.20
N ARG A 19 -3.93 -14.29 2.25
CA ARG A 19 -3.87 -13.72 0.89
C ARG A 19 -4.28 -12.26 0.91
N ASP A 20 -5.29 -11.91 1.70
CA ASP A 20 -5.78 -10.54 1.85
C ASP A 20 -4.76 -9.66 2.56
N MET A 21 -4.16 -10.11 3.67
CA MET A 21 -3.06 -9.38 4.31
C MET A 21 -1.89 -9.15 3.33
N ARG A 22 -1.58 -10.13 2.48
CA ARG A 22 -0.51 -10.00 1.48
C ARG A 22 -0.86 -8.96 0.40
N ARG A 23 -2.12 -8.92 -0.05
CA ARG A 23 -2.59 -7.88 -0.99
C ARG A 23 -2.55 -6.51 -0.33
N GLU A 24 -3.06 -6.40 0.89
CA GLU A 24 -3.09 -5.14 1.64
C GLU A 24 -1.69 -4.55 1.80
N VAL A 25 -0.72 -5.33 2.28
CA VAL A 25 0.68 -4.86 2.40
C VAL A 25 1.21 -4.40 1.05
N ARG A 26 0.98 -5.17 -0.02
CA ARG A 26 1.45 -4.82 -1.36
C ARG A 26 0.80 -3.52 -1.85
N ASP A 27 -0.48 -3.34 -1.64
CA ASP A 27 -1.22 -2.16 -2.09
C ASP A 27 -0.78 -0.91 -1.29
N LYS A 28 -0.51 -1.04 0.02
CA LYS A 28 0.10 0.02 0.83
C LYS A 28 1.49 0.42 0.30
N TRP A 29 2.33 -0.56 -0.01
CA TRP A 29 3.65 -0.31 -0.58
C TRP A 29 3.57 0.36 -1.96
N LYS A 30 2.63 -0.09 -2.81
CA LYS A 30 2.38 0.50 -4.12
C LYS A 30 2.02 1.98 -3.98
N MET A 31 1.10 2.31 -3.07
CA MET A 31 0.69 3.68 -2.82
C MET A 31 1.89 4.56 -2.41
N ILE A 32 2.79 4.05 -1.56
CA ILE A 32 3.99 4.79 -1.16
C ILE A 32 4.92 5.00 -2.37
N LEU A 33 5.17 3.96 -3.18
CA LEU A 33 6.00 4.06 -4.38
C LEU A 33 5.45 5.05 -5.40
N GLU A 34 4.14 5.05 -5.62
CA GLU A 34 3.47 6.02 -6.50
C GLU A 34 3.64 7.45 -5.98
N ASN A 35 3.53 7.66 -4.67
CA ASN A 35 3.76 8.97 -4.03
C ASN A 35 5.22 9.45 -4.10
N LEU A 36 6.18 8.53 -4.30
CA LEU A 36 7.59 8.85 -4.55
C LEU A 36 7.89 9.09 -6.04
N GLY A 37 6.91 8.90 -6.92
CA GLY A 37 7.06 9.12 -8.37
C GLY A 37 7.22 7.84 -9.20
N PHE A 38 7.22 6.66 -8.59
CA PHE A 38 7.38 5.38 -9.30
C PHE A 38 6.08 4.85 -9.93
N MET A 39 5.21 5.71 -10.46
CA MET A 39 3.87 5.31 -10.92
C MET A 39 3.87 4.18 -11.96
N ALA A 40 4.79 4.23 -12.93
CA ALA A 40 4.91 3.21 -13.97
C ALA A 40 5.66 1.95 -13.51
N GLU A 41 6.46 2.05 -12.44
CA GLU A 41 7.42 1.02 -12.02
C GLU A 41 7.03 0.32 -10.73
N ALA A 42 6.05 0.85 -9.99
CA ALA A 42 5.66 0.34 -8.67
C ALA A 42 5.35 -1.16 -8.70
N GLU A 43 4.57 -1.63 -9.67
CA GLU A 43 4.27 -3.07 -9.82
C GLU A 43 5.52 -3.91 -10.10
N SER A 44 6.45 -3.39 -10.89
CA SER A 44 7.73 -4.06 -11.22
C SER A 44 8.66 -4.12 -10.01
N LEU A 45 8.66 -3.07 -9.19
CA LEU A 45 9.45 -3.02 -7.95
C LEU A 45 8.91 -3.98 -6.89
N LEU A 46 7.60 -4.15 -6.80
CA LEU A 46 6.95 -5.06 -5.85
C LEU A 46 6.97 -6.53 -6.28
N THR A 47 7.29 -6.80 -7.55
CA THR A 47 7.37 -8.16 -8.06
C THR A 47 8.63 -8.84 -7.55
N VAL A 48 8.46 -9.85 -6.68
CA VAL A 48 9.54 -10.70 -6.20
C VAL A 48 9.52 -12.01 -6.99
N SER A 49 10.52 -12.21 -7.85
CA SER A 49 10.68 -13.47 -8.59
C SER A 49 10.96 -14.61 -7.63
N THR A 50 10.39 -15.80 -7.88
CA THR A 50 10.62 -17.01 -7.07
C THR A 50 12.07 -17.51 -7.08
N SER A 51 12.88 -17.03 -8.03
CA SER A 51 14.32 -17.27 -8.14
C SER A 51 15.18 -16.23 -7.38
N ALA A 52 14.57 -15.21 -6.79
CA ALA A 52 15.29 -14.21 -6.01
C ALA A 52 15.91 -14.90 -4.78
N SER A 53 17.25 -14.98 -4.78
CA SER A 53 18.03 -15.60 -3.72
C SER A 53 18.68 -14.52 -2.87
N CYS A 54 18.65 -14.68 -1.55
CA CYS A 54 19.27 -13.74 -0.60
C CYS A 54 20.78 -13.53 -0.88
N ASP A 55 21.44 -14.50 -1.51
CA ASP A 55 22.85 -14.43 -1.92
C ASP A 55 23.14 -13.31 -2.93
N ARG A 56 22.13 -12.88 -3.71
CA ARG A 56 22.27 -11.76 -4.66
C ARG A 56 22.11 -10.39 -3.99
N MET A 57 21.65 -10.35 -2.74
CA MET A 57 21.41 -9.08 -2.04
C MET A 57 22.72 -8.46 -1.58
N ARG A 58 23.03 -7.28 -2.13
CA ARG A 58 24.26 -6.57 -1.80
C ARG A 58 24.15 -5.82 -0.47
N ASN A 59 22.94 -5.41 -0.10
CA ASN A 59 22.66 -4.58 1.06
C ASN A 59 21.75 -5.28 2.08
N ALA A 60 21.86 -6.61 2.19
CA ALA A 60 20.98 -7.42 3.03
C ALA A 60 20.90 -6.97 4.50
N ALA A 61 22.00 -6.50 5.09
CA ALA A 61 22.01 -6.00 6.46
C ALA A 61 21.15 -4.73 6.61
N VAL A 62 21.30 -3.78 5.69
CA VAL A 62 20.55 -2.51 5.67
C VAL A 62 19.08 -2.75 5.33
N ALA A 63 18.80 -3.64 4.38
CA ALA A 63 17.43 -4.03 4.05
C ALA A 63 16.72 -4.66 5.26
N ARG A 64 17.41 -5.47 6.08
CA ARG A 64 16.86 -6.02 7.32
C ARG A 64 16.58 -4.95 8.36
N SER A 65 17.48 -3.99 8.57
CA SER A 65 17.22 -2.90 9.51
C SER A 65 16.03 -2.05 9.07
N LEU A 66 15.91 -1.72 7.79
CA LEU A 66 14.77 -0.97 7.26
C LEU A 66 13.46 -1.77 7.38
N LEU A 67 13.48 -3.08 7.14
CA LEU A 67 12.30 -3.93 7.32
C LEU A 67 11.85 -3.95 8.78
N GLN A 68 12.80 -4.05 9.71
CA GLN A 68 12.51 -3.97 11.14
C GLN A 68 11.91 -2.61 11.51
N THR A 69 12.50 -1.52 11.02
CA THR A 69 11.97 -0.17 11.20
C THR A 69 10.54 -0.02 10.68
N LEU A 70 10.25 -0.55 9.48
CA LEU A 70 8.89 -0.55 8.94
C LEU A 70 7.93 -1.36 9.83
N HIS A 71 8.37 -2.49 10.36
CA HIS A 71 7.54 -3.32 11.24
C HIS A 71 7.22 -2.63 12.57
N THR A 72 8.19 -1.95 13.18
CA THR A 72 8.01 -1.31 14.49
C THR A 72 7.35 0.05 14.39
N GLU A 73 7.70 0.83 13.37
CA GLU A 73 7.32 2.25 13.28
C GLU A 73 6.16 2.51 12.32
N THR A 74 5.54 1.47 11.76
CA THR A 74 4.38 1.65 10.86
C THR A 74 3.30 0.60 11.11
N SER A 75 2.07 0.90 10.69
CA SER A 75 0.95 -0.04 10.68
C SER A 75 0.81 -0.82 9.37
N ILE A 76 1.90 -0.93 8.60
CA ILE A 76 1.92 -1.70 7.35
C ILE A 76 1.85 -3.20 7.65
N PHE A 77 2.56 -3.67 8.66
CA PHE A 77 2.61 -5.07 9.08
C PHE A 77 1.83 -5.29 10.37
N ASN A 78 1.38 -6.52 10.60
CA ASN A 78 0.87 -6.93 11.90
C ASN A 78 2.04 -7.07 12.88
N ARG A 79 1.98 -6.37 14.03
CA ARG A 79 3.01 -6.44 15.08
C ARG A 79 3.17 -7.83 15.67
N LYS A 80 2.11 -8.64 15.67
CA LYS A 80 2.07 -9.99 16.27
C LYS A 80 2.86 -11.03 15.44
N GLU A 81 3.19 -10.72 14.18
CA GLU A 81 3.89 -11.63 13.27
C GLU A 81 5.17 -11.00 12.70
N ALA A 82 6.20 -11.82 12.48
CA ALA A 82 7.43 -11.36 11.86
C ALA A 82 7.18 -11.00 10.38
N PRO A 83 7.74 -9.88 9.89
CA PRO A 83 7.55 -9.47 8.51
C PRO A 83 8.18 -10.50 7.56
N PRO A 84 7.48 -10.93 6.50
CA PRO A 84 8.02 -11.92 5.57
C PRO A 84 9.32 -11.47 4.90
N GLU A 85 10.33 -12.34 4.83
CA GLU A 85 11.65 -12.00 4.27
C GLU A 85 11.62 -11.57 2.79
N ARG A 86 10.56 -11.92 2.03
CA ARG A 86 10.40 -11.50 0.64
C ARG A 86 10.45 -9.98 0.43
N TYR A 87 10.08 -9.21 1.45
CA TYR A 87 10.11 -7.74 1.39
C TYR A 87 11.55 -7.18 1.40
N LEU A 88 12.53 -7.98 1.83
CA LEU A 88 13.93 -7.60 1.81
C LEU A 88 14.44 -7.35 0.39
N PHE A 89 13.99 -8.12 -0.61
CA PHE A 89 14.42 -7.93 -2.00
C PHE A 89 13.95 -6.60 -2.58
N ILE A 90 12.76 -6.15 -2.17
CA ILE A 90 12.20 -4.87 -2.59
C ILE A 90 13.00 -3.75 -1.95
N LEU A 91 13.30 -3.86 -0.65
CA LEU A 91 14.12 -2.87 0.07
C LEU A 91 15.55 -2.81 -0.47
N ASP A 92 16.19 -3.94 -0.79
CA ASP A 92 17.52 -3.98 -1.40
C ASP A 92 17.54 -3.22 -2.74
N ARG A 93 16.48 -3.36 -3.54
CA ARG A 93 16.31 -2.60 -4.79
C ARG A 93 16.07 -1.11 -4.55
N LEU A 94 15.29 -0.75 -3.53
CA LEU A 94 15.08 0.66 -3.16
C LEU A 94 16.36 1.30 -2.62
N ILE A 95 17.21 0.56 -1.91
CA ILE A 95 18.53 1.03 -1.48
C ILE A 95 19.41 1.31 -2.69
N TYR A 96 19.39 0.42 -3.69
CA TYR A 96 20.13 0.64 -4.93
C TYR A 96 19.68 1.90 -5.69
N LEU A 97 18.39 2.24 -5.60
CA LEU A 97 17.80 3.44 -6.21
C LEU A 97 17.90 4.69 -5.32
N ASP A 98 18.56 4.60 -4.16
CA ASP A 98 18.65 5.68 -3.17
C ASP A 98 17.28 6.22 -2.71
N ALA A 99 16.25 5.38 -2.74
CA ALA A 99 14.86 5.73 -2.41
C ALA A 99 14.36 5.07 -1.12
N ALA A 100 15.18 4.25 -0.48
CA ALA A 100 14.77 3.44 0.67
C ALA A 100 14.42 4.27 1.91
N GLU A 101 15.21 5.29 2.22
CA GLU A 101 14.96 6.17 3.36
C GLU A 101 13.70 7.03 3.14
N ASP A 102 13.51 7.56 1.93
CA ASP A 102 12.30 8.30 1.56
C ASP A 102 11.06 7.41 1.62
N PHE A 103 11.19 6.14 1.23
CA PHE A 103 10.14 5.15 1.37
C PHE A 103 9.74 4.93 2.83
N VAL A 104 10.71 4.75 3.73
CA VAL A 104 10.42 4.61 5.17
C VAL A 104 9.82 5.90 5.74
N ALA A 105 10.35 7.07 5.37
CA ALA A 105 9.82 8.35 5.83
C ALA A 105 8.37 8.56 5.38
N LYS A 106 8.01 8.17 4.16
CA LYS A 106 6.62 8.20 3.69
C LYS A 106 5.76 7.16 4.37
N ALA A 107 6.27 5.94 4.56
CA ALA A 107 5.55 4.89 5.27
C ALA A 107 5.12 5.34 6.67
N ARG A 108 6.00 6.00 7.44
CA ARG A 108 5.69 6.56 8.77
C ARG A 108 4.60 7.63 8.73
N ARG A 109 4.55 8.45 7.66
CA ARG A 109 3.56 9.51 7.51
C ARG A 109 2.19 8.99 7.08
N PHE A 110 2.15 8.00 6.18
CA PHE A 110 0.90 7.45 5.65
C PHE A 110 0.31 6.36 6.54
N TYR A 111 1.16 5.61 7.24
CA TYR A 111 0.77 4.47 8.08
C TYR A 111 1.46 4.58 9.44
N PRO A 112 1.12 5.58 10.27
CA PRO A 112 1.69 5.71 11.60
C PRO A 112 1.42 4.43 12.43
N PRO A 113 2.27 4.14 13.43
CA PRO A 113 2.04 3.03 14.34
C PRO A 113 0.71 3.24 15.06
N LYS A 114 -0.12 2.18 15.14
CA LYS A 114 -1.30 2.21 16.02
C LYS A 114 -0.78 2.07 17.45
N ASP A 115 -1.16 2.99 18.33
CA ASP A 115 -0.88 2.87 19.76
C ASP A 115 -1.61 1.64 20.29
N ASP A 116 -0.95 0.86 21.17
CA ASP A 116 -1.43 -0.45 21.65
C ASP A 116 -2.65 -0.37 22.60
N ASP A 117 -3.35 0.76 22.65
CA ASP A 117 -4.48 1.00 23.58
C ASP A 117 -5.86 0.60 23.01
N ASP A 118 -5.95 0.16 21.75
CA ASP A 118 -7.22 -0.21 21.07
C ASP A 118 -7.38 -1.76 20.89
N ASP A 119 -6.80 -2.60 21.78
CA ASP A 119 -7.01 -4.08 21.73
C ASP A 119 -8.26 -4.54 22.53
N ASP A 120 -9.12 -3.61 22.97
CA ASP A 120 -10.42 -3.87 23.60
C ASP A 120 -11.56 -3.06 22.92
N GLU A 121 -11.93 -3.37 21.68
CA GLU A 121 -13.35 -3.22 21.26
C GLU A 121 -13.63 -3.92 19.91
N GLU A 122 -14.47 -4.94 20.01
CA GLU A 122 -15.20 -5.56 18.92
C GLU A 122 -16.04 -4.46 18.20
N ASP A 123 -15.94 -4.41 16.87
CA ASP A 123 -16.74 -3.56 15.95
C ASP A 123 -16.38 -2.05 15.85
N ASN A 124 -15.59 -1.67 14.83
CA ASN A 124 -15.79 -0.37 14.19
C ASN A 124 -15.38 -0.37 12.70
N THR A 125 -16.35 -0.73 11.87
CA THR A 125 -16.38 -0.36 10.45
C THR A 125 -16.37 1.16 10.32
N GLY A 126 -15.27 1.76 9.87
CA GLY A 126 -15.32 3.10 9.25
C GLY A 126 -14.44 4.21 9.82
N ARG A 127 -13.19 3.94 10.23
CA ARG A 127 -12.18 5.02 10.35
C ARG A 127 -11.77 5.51 8.94
N ILE A 128 -12.65 6.31 8.33
CA ILE A 128 -12.41 7.02 7.07
C ILE A 128 -11.29 8.04 7.32
N ASN A 129 -10.15 7.86 6.65
CA ASN A 129 -8.99 8.75 6.73
C ASN A 129 -9.32 10.10 6.05
N LEU A 130 -9.78 11.07 6.86
CA LEU A 130 -10.14 12.42 6.45
C LEU A 130 -9.06 13.17 5.62
N PRO A 131 -7.74 12.98 5.86
CA PRO A 131 -6.71 13.61 5.03
C PRO A 131 -6.71 13.12 3.57
N LEU A 132 -7.12 11.86 3.32
CA LEU A 132 -7.11 11.26 1.98
C LEU A 132 -8.26 11.78 1.11
N LEU A 133 -9.41 12.12 1.72
CA LEU A 133 -10.53 12.74 1.00
C LEU A 133 -10.18 14.15 0.53
N LEU A 134 -9.42 14.90 1.32
CA LEU A 134 -9.06 16.28 0.99
C LEU A 134 -8.15 16.36 -0.23
N SER A 135 -7.16 15.45 -0.34
CA SER A 135 -6.29 15.36 -1.52
C SER A 135 -7.04 14.93 -2.78
N ARG A 136 -8.08 14.08 -2.64
CA ARG A 136 -8.92 13.66 -3.78
C ARG A 136 -9.86 14.76 -4.25
N MET A 137 -10.43 15.54 -3.34
CA MET A 137 -11.31 16.68 -3.70
C MET A 137 -10.53 17.78 -4.43
N ASN A 138 -9.28 18.04 -4.04
CA ASN A 138 -8.48 19.12 -4.61
C ASN A 138 -8.00 18.88 -6.06
N GLN A 139 -8.12 17.65 -6.59
CA GLN A 139 -7.85 17.36 -8.00
C GLN A 139 -9.08 17.49 -8.91
N ASN A 140 -10.30 17.54 -8.33
CA ASN A 140 -11.54 17.54 -9.09
C ASN A 140 -12.14 18.95 -9.32
N ILE A 141 -11.50 20.02 -8.83
CA ILE A 141 -12.05 21.40 -8.88
C ILE A 141 -11.26 22.31 -9.84
N SER A 142 -10.25 21.79 -10.56
CA SER A 142 -9.48 22.57 -11.54
C SER A 142 -9.80 22.12 -12.96
N GLY A 143 -10.97 22.49 -13.46
CA GLY A 143 -11.39 22.18 -14.84
C GLY A 143 -12.80 22.67 -15.13
N GLY A 144 -13.05 23.95 -14.89
CA GLY A 144 -14.30 24.63 -15.24
C GLY A 144 -13.97 26.05 -15.70
N GLU A 145 -13.69 26.20 -16.99
CA GLU A 145 -13.78 27.48 -17.70
C GLU A 145 -15.00 27.34 -18.61
N ASP A 146 -16.11 27.93 -18.17
CA ASP A 146 -17.35 28.07 -18.91
C ASP A 146 -17.13 29.14 -19.99
N GLU A 147 -17.19 28.75 -21.27
CA GLU A 147 -17.34 29.66 -22.41
C GLU A 147 -18.75 29.49 -22.97
N ASP A 148 -19.71 30.24 -22.42
CA ASP A 148 -21.01 30.50 -23.04
C ASP A 148 -21.05 31.97 -23.49
N GLU A 149 -20.98 32.24 -24.79
CA GLU A 149 -21.59 33.46 -25.34
C GLU A 149 -22.22 33.20 -26.72
N GLU A 150 -23.53 33.37 -26.76
CA GLU A 150 -24.45 33.10 -27.85
C GLU A 150 -24.32 34.10 -29.01
N GLY A 151 -24.46 33.61 -30.25
CA GLY A 151 -24.48 34.41 -31.48
C GLY A 151 -25.44 33.85 -32.52
N GLU A 152 -26.67 34.34 -32.48
CA GLU A 152 -27.80 34.12 -33.40
C GLU A 152 -27.54 34.64 -34.83
N THR A 153 -27.78 33.86 -35.91
CA THR A 153 -28.46 34.33 -37.16
C THR A 153 -29.00 33.17 -38.04
N THR A 154 -30.34 33.12 -38.18
CA THR A 154 -31.18 32.91 -39.39
C THR A 154 -30.73 32.12 -40.64
N GLY A 155 -31.61 31.19 -41.08
CA GLY A 155 -31.96 30.99 -42.51
C GLY A 155 -32.24 29.54 -42.96
N PRO A 156 -33.44 29.19 -43.48
CA PRO A 156 -33.71 27.89 -44.10
C PRO A 156 -33.51 27.92 -45.63
N GLU A 157 -32.99 26.85 -46.21
CA GLU A 157 -32.92 26.64 -47.66
C GLU A 157 -33.53 25.27 -48.01
N ASP A 158 -34.76 25.26 -48.54
CA ASP A 158 -35.20 24.41 -49.65
C ASP A 158 -36.37 25.12 -50.36
#